data_AF-A0A520Y6H9-F1
#
_entry.id   AF-A0A520Y6H9-F1
#
_cell.length_a   1.000
_cell.length_b   1.000
_cell.length_c   1.000
_cell.angle_alpha   90.00
_cell.angle_beta   90.00
_cell.angle_gamma   90.00
#
_symmetry.space_group_name_H-M   'P 1'
#
loop_
_entity.id
_entity.type
_entity.pdbx_description
1 polymer ?
#
loop_
_entity_poly.entity_id
_entity_poly.type
_entity_poly.pdbx_seq_one_letter_code
_entity_poly.pdbx_strand_id
1 'polypeptide(L)'
;MASEKKMAAGLLVATGVLGIALMSQHPRGDDSAILISGMHGAILIVLLVQAAALIGLLGAKGLRSLQAATFYAAGIAATVMAGVLNGFVFPSMRAYGEGEIGQDIFDLIWRINQSLAELGVIGIGIGYALWSIGLWQDGRKLVAGAGMVAGLLPALLLASNHLAMNLHGALVAYGVQLLWVIVLGAASAPLLGPGGF
;
A
#
# COMPACT_ATOMS: atom_id res chain seq x y z
N MET A 1 -16.32 17.12 10.53
CA MET A 1 -14.90 17.44 10.23
C MET A 1 -13.89 16.94 11.26
N ALA A 2 -13.90 17.41 12.53
CA ALA A 2 -12.90 16.97 13.51
C ALA A 2 -13.02 15.48 13.88
N SER A 3 -14.25 14.98 14.06
CA SER A 3 -14.54 13.56 14.32
C SER A 3 -14.08 12.65 13.17
N GLU A 4 -14.35 13.03 11.92
CA GLU A 4 -13.97 12.26 10.72
C GLU A 4 -12.45 12.14 10.59
N LYS A 5 -11.70 13.22 10.88
CA LYS A 5 -10.23 13.18 10.87
C LYS A 5 -9.65 12.29 11.98
N LYS A 6 -10.28 12.27 13.16
CA LYS A 6 -9.88 11.33 14.24
C LYS A 6 -10.11 9.89 13.82
N MET A 7 -11.28 9.63 13.24
CA MET A 7 -11.62 8.31 12.72
C MET A 7 -10.63 7.88 11.63
N ALA A 8 -10.34 8.75 10.66
CA ALA A 8 -9.35 8.47 9.62
C ALA A 8 -7.97 8.18 10.22
N ALA A 9 -7.48 9.01 11.16
CA ALA A 9 -6.20 8.79 11.83
C ALA A 9 -6.16 7.46 12.59
N GLY A 10 -7.23 7.11 13.32
CA GLY A 10 -7.36 5.82 14.01
C GLY A 10 -7.38 4.63 13.04
N LEU A 11 -8.11 4.77 11.93
CA LEU A 11 -8.14 3.76 10.87
C LEU A 11 -6.76 3.55 10.26
N LEU A 12 -5.96 4.59 10.03
CA LEU A 12 -4.58 4.45 9.53
C LEU A 12 -3.70 3.64 10.49
N VAL A 13 -3.80 3.89 11.80
CA VAL A 13 -3.06 3.10 12.80
C VAL A 13 -3.52 1.64 12.78
N ALA A 14 -4.84 1.42 12.85
CA ALA A 14 -5.41 0.08 12.91
C ALA A 14 -5.11 -0.74 11.66
N THR A 15 -5.34 -0.16 10.47
CA THR A 15 -5.08 -0.82 9.19
C THR A 15 -3.59 -0.99 8.90
N GLY A 16 -2.73 -0.06 9.33
CA GLY A 16 -1.29 -0.21 9.23
C GLY A 16 -0.76 -1.40 10.04
N VAL A 17 -1.18 -1.51 11.32
CA VAL A 17 -0.80 -2.63 12.19
C VAL A 17 -1.36 -3.96 11.67
N LEU A 18 -2.64 -3.97 11.30
CA LEU A 18 -3.27 -5.16 10.73
C LEU A 18 -2.62 -5.56 9.40
N GLY A 19 -2.26 -4.60 8.55
CA GLY A 19 -1.54 -4.83 7.30
C GLY A 19 -0.19 -5.51 7.54
N ILE A 20 0.60 -5.04 8.50
CA ILE A 20 1.87 -5.70 8.88
C ILE A 20 1.62 -7.12 9.39
N ALA A 21 0.61 -7.31 10.24
CA ALA A 21 0.27 -8.64 10.77
C ALA A 21 -0.13 -9.61 9.65
N LEU A 22 -1.00 -9.19 8.72
CA LEU A 22 -1.41 -10.01 7.57
C LEU A 22 -0.23 -10.32 6.66
N MET A 23 0.64 -9.34 6.38
CA MET A 23 1.85 -9.55 5.58
C MET A 23 2.84 -10.51 6.27
N SER A 24 2.93 -10.51 7.61
CA SER A 24 3.76 -11.48 8.35
C SER A 24 3.28 -12.92 8.21
N GLN A 25 1.99 -13.10 7.92
CA GLN A 25 1.33 -14.38 7.69
C GLN A 25 1.04 -14.59 6.19
N HIS A 26 1.69 -13.83 5.31
CA HIS A 26 1.38 -13.88 3.88
C HIS A 26 1.64 -15.29 3.32
N PRO A 27 0.66 -15.87 2.60
CA PRO A 27 0.77 -17.23 2.09
C PRO A 27 1.86 -17.34 1.03
N ARG A 28 2.40 -18.54 0.90
CA ARG A 28 3.40 -18.96 -0.07
C ARG A 28 2.74 -19.72 -1.22
N GLY A 29 3.51 -19.99 -2.27
CA GLY A 29 3.00 -20.63 -3.48
C GLY A 29 2.49 -22.06 -3.24
N ASP A 30 2.99 -22.76 -2.23
CA ASP A 30 2.63 -24.11 -1.85
C ASP A 30 1.40 -24.20 -0.92
N ASP A 31 0.87 -23.07 -0.46
CA ASP A 31 -0.33 -23.03 0.37
C ASP A 31 -1.61 -23.37 -0.42
N SER A 32 -2.64 -23.79 0.32
CA SER A 32 -3.97 -24.06 -0.25
C SER A 32 -4.57 -22.83 -0.93
N ALA A 33 -5.29 -23.03 -2.04
CA ALA A 33 -5.96 -21.94 -2.77
C ALA A 33 -6.92 -21.14 -1.88
N ILE A 34 -7.63 -21.80 -0.96
CA ILE A 34 -8.55 -21.13 -0.03
C ILE A 34 -7.79 -20.17 0.90
N LEU A 35 -6.65 -20.60 1.46
CA LEU A 35 -5.82 -19.75 2.31
C LEU A 35 -5.25 -18.56 1.52
N ILE A 36 -4.77 -18.80 0.29
CA ILE A 36 -4.22 -17.76 -0.57
C ILE A 36 -5.26 -16.67 -0.86
N SER A 37 -6.44 -17.08 -1.36
CA SER A 37 -7.53 -16.16 -1.69
C SER A 37 -8.07 -15.45 -0.46
N GLY A 38 -8.22 -16.17 0.66
CA GLY A 38 -8.69 -15.59 1.92
C GLY A 38 -7.76 -14.49 2.45
N MET A 39 -6.45 -14.76 2.50
CA MET A 39 -5.47 -13.79 2.99
C MET A 39 -5.35 -12.58 2.06
N HIS A 40 -5.29 -12.79 0.74
CA HIS A 40 -5.26 -11.67 -0.21
C HIS A 40 -6.54 -10.83 -0.13
N GLY A 41 -7.72 -11.46 0.00
CA GLY A 41 -8.97 -10.74 0.20
C GLY A 41 -8.94 -9.84 1.44
N ALA A 42 -8.46 -10.37 2.57
CA ALA A 42 -8.30 -9.58 3.80
C ALA A 42 -7.32 -8.41 3.61
N ILE A 43 -6.16 -8.65 2.99
CA ILE A 43 -5.16 -7.62 2.70
C ILE A 43 -5.74 -6.52 1.80
N LEU A 44 -6.47 -6.88 0.74
CA LEU A 44 -7.09 -5.93 -0.18
C LEU A 44 -8.14 -5.06 0.50
N ILE A 45 -8.98 -5.62 1.38
CA ILE A 45 -9.96 -4.85 2.16
C ILE A 45 -9.24 -3.86 3.06
N VAL A 46 -8.22 -4.31 3.80
CA VAL A 46 -7.43 -3.45 4.68
C VAL A 46 -6.76 -2.32 3.90
N LEU A 47 -6.17 -2.63 2.73
CA LEU A 47 -5.55 -1.66 1.83
C LEU A 47 -6.55 -0.60 1.37
N LEU A 48 -7.76 -0.98 0.97
CA LEU A 48 -8.80 -0.06 0.51
C LEU A 48 -9.31 0.86 1.62
N VAL A 49 -9.54 0.31 2.83
CA VAL A 49 -9.91 1.11 4.01
C VAL A 49 -8.80 2.10 4.36
N GLN A 50 -7.53 1.64 4.35
CA GLN A 50 -6.37 2.49 4.57
C GLN A 50 -6.27 3.61 3.54
N ALA A 51 -6.49 3.29 2.26
CA ALA A 51 -6.44 4.26 1.18
C ALA A 51 -7.53 5.34 1.32
N ALA A 52 -8.76 4.92 1.62
CA ALA A 52 -9.86 5.84 1.88
C ALA A 52 -9.58 6.74 3.08
N ALA A 53 -9.06 6.18 4.18
CA ALA A 53 -8.69 6.94 5.38
C ALA A 53 -7.57 7.96 5.08
N LEU A 54 -6.56 7.59 4.30
CA LEU A 54 -5.43 8.45 3.98
C LEU A 54 -5.86 9.64 3.11
N ILE A 55 -6.65 9.35 2.07
CA ILE A 55 -7.25 10.38 1.21
C ILE A 55 -8.17 11.28 2.04
N GLY A 56 -9.00 10.73 2.93
CA GLY A 56 -9.86 11.50 3.81
C GLY A 56 -9.09 12.42 4.77
N LEU A 57 -7.94 11.96 5.27
CA LEU A 57 -7.10 12.72 6.20
C LEU A 57 -6.34 13.87 5.52
N LEU A 58 -5.68 13.57 4.40
CA LEU A 58 -4.77 14.51 3.73
C LEU A 58 -5.47 15.34 2.63
N GLY A 59 -6.47 14.76 1.97
CA GLY A 59 -7.34 15.41 1.00
C GLY A 59 -6.63 16.00 -0.22
N ALA A 60 -7.40 16.68 -1.07
CA ALA A 60 -6.92 17.48 -2.19
C ALA A 60 -7.25 18.96 -1.94
N LYS A 61 -6.38 19.67 -1.21
CA LYS A 61 -6.57 21.10 -0.85
C LYS A 61 -5.86 22.08 -1.78
N GLY A 62 -5.39 21.59 -2.93
CA GLY A 62 -4.63 22.34 -3.92
C GLY A 62 -4.02 21.39 -4.95
N LEU A 63 -3.39 21.95 -5.99
CA LEU A 63 -2.87 21.17 -7.13
C LEU A 63 -1.89 20.08 -6.69
N ARG A 64 -0.97 20.37 -5.76
CA ARG A 64 -0.02 19.37 -5.26
C ARG A 64 -0.70 18.22 -4.55
N SER A 65 -1.65 18.51 -3.66
CA SER A 65 -2.39 17.46 -2.94
C SER A 65 -3.30 16.66 -3.87
N LEU A 66 -3.81 17.28 -4.93
CA LEU A 66 -4.53 16.58 -6.00
C LEU A 66 -3.59 15.62 -6.75
N GLN A 67 -2.41 16.09 -7.18
CA GLN A 67 -1.39 15.24 -7.81
C GLN A 67 -0.98 14.07 -6.90
N ALA A 68 -0.77 14.35 -5.60
CA ALA A 68 -0.48 13.32 -4.61
C ALA A 68 -1.57 12.24 -4.55
N ALA A 69 -2.84 12.67 -4.46
CA ALA A 69 -3.98 11.77 -4.46
C ALA A 69 -4.11 10.98 -5.77
N THR A 70 -3.83 11.58 -6.92
CA THR A 70 -3.86 10.91 -8.22
C THR A 70 -2.80 9.82 -8.33
N PHE A 71 -1.54 10.12 -8.02
CA PHE A 71 -0.47 9.12 -8.05
C PHE A 71 -0.72 8.02 -7.02
N TYR A 72 -1.17 8.38 -5.82
CA TYR A 72 -1.53 7.42 -4.78
C TYR A 72 -2.67 6.50 -5.23
N ALA A 73 -3.76 7.05 -5.77
CA ALA A 73 -4.90 6.26 -6.24
C ALA A 73 -4.52 5.33 -7.40
N ALA A 74 -3.71 5.81 -8.36
CA ALA A 74 -3.18 4.98 -9.44
C ALA A 74 -2.31 3.83 -8.90
N GLY A 75 -1.45 4.13 -7.92
CA GLY A 75 -0.63 3.13 -7.24
C GLY A 75 -1.47 2.09 -6.50
N ILE A 76 -2.49 2.52 -5.75
CA ILE A 76 -3.44 1.63 -5.07
C ILE A 76 -4.17 0.74 -6.09
N ALA A 77 -4.63 1.29 -7.20
CA ALA A 77 -5.28 0.50 -8.25
C ALA A 77 -4.33 -0.58 -8.82
N ALA A 78 -3.08 -0.22 -9.10
CA ALA A 78 -2.08 -1.17 -9.57
C ALA A 78 -1.77 -2.26 -8.52
N THR A 79 -1.61 -1.90 -7.24
CA THR A 79 -1.42 -2.85 -6.14
C THR A 79 -2.63 -3.77 -5.96
N VAL A 80 -3.85 -3.25 -6.09
CA VAL A 80 -5.07 -4.08 -6.02
C VAL A 80 -5.11 -5.07 -7.17
N MET A 81 -4.82 -4.64 -8.41
CA MET A 81 -4.76 -5.54 -9.56
C MET A 81 -3.68 -6.61 -9.38
N ALA A 82 -2.50 -6.25 -8.86
CA ALA A 82 -1.45 -7.21 -8.51
C ALA A 82 -1.95 -8.23 -7.48
N GLY A 83 -2.57 -7.77 -6.38
CA GLY A 83 -3.15 -8.64 -5.35
C GLY A 83 -4.27 -9.53 -5.87
N VAL A 84 -5.08 -9.06 -6.83
CA VAL A 84 -6.09 -9.87 -7.50
C VAL A 84 -5.45 -10.98 -8.34
N LEU A 85 -4.42 -10.66 -9.12
CA LEU A 85 -3.72 -11.65 -9.92
C LEU A 85 -3.08 -12.75 -9.06
N ASN A 86 -2.36 -12.36 -8.01
CA ASN A 86 -1.66 -13.29 -7.13
C ASN A 86 -2.61 -14.07 -6.19
N GLY A 87 -3.64 -13.38 -5.70
CA GLY A 87 -4.54 -13.90 -4.68
C GLY A 87 -5.70 -14.72 -5.23
N PHE A 88 -6.14 -14.47 -6.46
CA PHE A 88 -7.37 -15.05 -6.98
C PHE A 88 -7.16 -15.69 -8.35
N VAL A 89 -6.60 -14.96 -9.31
CA VAL A 89 -6.43 -15.48 -10.68
C VAL A 89 -5.45 -16.65 -10.71
N PHE A 90 -4.26 -16.49 -10.12
CA PHE A 90 -3.24 -17.54 -10.13
C PHE A 90 -3.70 -18.82 -9.39
N PRO A 91 -4.30 -18.75 -8.18
CA PRO A 91 -4.89 -19.93 -7.55
C PRO A 91 -6.01 -20.58 -8.37
N SER A 92 -6.89 -19.80 -9.01
CA SER A 92 -7.94 -20.35 -9.86
C SER A 92 -7.39 -21.05 -11.09
N MET A 93 -6.31 -20.54 -11.70
CA MET A 93 -5.65 -21.20 -12.82
C MET A 93 -5.04 -22.56 -12.43
N ARG A 94 -4.54 -22.70 -11.20
CA ARG A 94 -4.00 -23.99 -10.71
C ARG A 94 -5.07 -25.04 -10.43
N ALA A 95 -6.35 -24.69 -10.45
CA ALA A 95 -7.44 -25.64 -10.31
C ALA A 95 -7.75 -26.40 -11.61
N TYR A 96 -7.21 -25.95 -12.74
CA TYR A 96 -7.33 -26.64 -14.03
C TYR A 96 -6.46 -27.90 -14.05
N GLY A 97 -6.82 -28.88 -14.88
CA GLY A 97 -6.08 -30.12 -15.03
C GLY A 97 -4.65 -29.89 -15.56
N GLU A 98 -3.73 -30.81 -15.26
CA GLU A 98 -2.36 -30.73 -15.76
C GLU A 98 -2.36 -30.64 -17.30
N GLY A 99 -1.66 -29.63 -17.83
CA GLY A 99 -1.56 -29.39 -19.28
C GLY A 99 -2.71 -28.59 -19.90
N GLU A 100 -3.77 -28.26 -19.15
CA GLU A 100 -4.86 -27.41 -19.67
C GLU A 100 -4.44 -25.94 -19.80
N ILE A 101 -3.52 -25.48 -18.96
CA ILE A 101 -2.93 -24.14 -19.01
C ILE A 101 -1.42 -24.27 -19.21
N GLY A 102 -0.91 -23.64 -20.27
CA GLY A 102 0.51 -23.61 -20.58
C GLY A 102 1.33 -22.81 -19.55
N GLN A 103 2.58 -23.23 -19.33
CA GLN A 103 3.53 -22.56 -18.42
C GLN A 103 3.82 -21.11 -18.84
N ASP A 104 3.77 -20.84 -20.14
CA ASP A 104 3.90 -19.50 -20.72
C ASP A 104 2.82 -18.53 -20.22
N ILE A 105 1.59 -19.01 -19.99
CA ILE A 105 0.51 -18.19 -19.43
C ILE A 105 0.78 -17.90 -17.95
N PHE A 106 1.27 -18.88 -17.18
CA PHE A 106 1.68 -18.65 -15.79
C PHE A 106 2.80 -17.62 -15.69
N ASP A 107 3.82 -17.72 -16.55
CA ASP A 107 4.93 -16.76 -16.62
C ASP A 107 4.44 -15.35 -17.00
N LEU A 108 3.50 -15.25 -17.94
CA LEU A 108 2.91 -13.98 -18.34
C LEU A 108 2.16 -13.33 -17.18
N ILE A 109 1.26 -14.07 -16.51
CA ILE A 109 0.50 -13.57 -15.36
C ILE A 109 1.43 -13.15 -14.23
N TRP A 110 2.49 -13.93 -13.97
CA TRP A 110 3.51 -13.58 -13.00
C TRP A 110 4.19 -12.25 -13.33
N ARG A 111 4.66 -12.07 -14.58
CA ARG A 111 5.31 -10.82 -15.02
C ARG A 111 4.38 -9.61 -14.95
N ILE A 112 3.10 -9.79 -15.31
CA ILE A 112 2.08 -8.73 -15.18
C ILE A 112 1.90 -8.37 -13.70
N ASN A 113 1.75 -9.37 -12.81
CA ASN A 113 1.65 -9.15 -11.37
C ASN A 113 2.86 -8.35 -10.83
N GLN A 114 4.08 -8.75 -11.18
CA GLN A 114 5.30 -8.08 -10.73
C GLN A 114 5.36 -6.63 -11.20
N SER A 115 5.05 -6.38 -12.48
CA SER A 115 5.02 -5.03 -13.06
C SER A 115 3.98 -4.13 -12.40
N LEU A 116 2.79 -4.67 -12.11
CA LEU A 116 1.72 -3.95 -11.42
C LEU A 116 2.09 -3.66 -9.96
N ALA A 117 2.72 -4.62 -9.27
CA ALA A 117 3.17 -4.43 -7.89
C ALA A 117 4.25 -3.35 -7.81
N GLU A 118 5.20 -3.35 -8.74
CA GLU A 118 6.24 -2.32 -8.85
C GLU A 118 5.64 -0.94 -9.12
N LEU A 119 4.78 -0.84 -10.14
CA LEU A 119 4.06 0.39 -10.45
C LEU A 119 3.23 0.89 -9.26
N GLY A 120 2.63 -0.05 -8.52
CA GLY A 120 1.87 0.22 -7.30
C GLY A 120 2.72 0.89 -6.22
N VAL A 121 3.88 0.29 -5.90
CA VAL A 121 4.83 0.84 -4.91
C VAL A 121 5.34 2.22 -5.35
N ILE A 122 5.70 2.38 -6.62
CA ILE A 122 6.19 3.66 -7.16
C ILE A 122 5.12 4.74 -7.09
N GLY A 123 3.90 4.45 -7.56
CA GLY A 123 2.79 5.40 -7.56
C GLY A 123 2.40 5.84 -6.14
N ILE A 124 2.29 4.88 -5.21
CA ILE A 124 2.07 5.16 -3.78
C ILE A 124 3.20 6.03 -3.24
N GLY A 125 4.46 5.69 -3.57
CA GLY A 125 5.63 6.40 -3.09
C GLY A 125 5.71 7.85 -3.54
N ILE A 126 5.37 8.13 -4.80
CA ILE A 126 5.25 9.50 -5.33
C ILE A 126 4.15 10.27 -4.59
N GLY A 127 2.99 9.63 -4.36
CA GLY A 127 1.91 10.22 -3.58
C GLY A 127 2.35 10.60 -2.17
N TYR A 128 3.08 9.71 -1.48
CA TYR A 128 3.61 9.94 -0.14
C TYR A 128 4.62 11.08 -0.12
N ALA A 129 5.54 11.14 -1.10
CA ALA A 129 6.52 12.21 -1.22
C ALA A 129 5.83 13.58 -1.39
N LEU A 130 4.84 13.68 -2.28
CA LEU A 130 4.12 14.93 -2.55
C LEU A 130 3.32 15.42 -1.33
N TRP A 131 2.62 14.52 -0.63
CA TRP A 131 1.97 14.87 0.63
C TRP A 131 2.96 15.25 1.72
N SER A 132 4.11 14.57 1.78
CA SER A 132 5.17 14.86 2.75
C SER A 132 5.75 16.26 2.59
N ILE A 133 5.86 16.78 1.36
CA ILE A 133 6.24 18.19 1.14
C ILE A 133 5.22 19.13 1.79
N GLY A 134 3.92 18.85 1.67
CA GLY A 134 2.88 19.62 2.35
C GLY A 134 2.99 19.56 3.87
N LEU A 135 3.17 18.35 4.42
CA LEU A 135 3.37 18.16 5.87
C LEU A 135 4.61 18.88 6.39
N TRP A 136 5.67 18.99 5.57
CA TRP A 136 6.87 19.73 5.91
C TRP A 136 6.60 21.23 6.03
N GLN A 137 5.82 21.78 5.10
CA GLN A 137 5.40 23.18 5.10
C GLN A 137 4.49 23.51 6.29
N ASP A 138 3.69 22.54 6.74
CA ASP A 138 2.84 22.65 7.94
C ASP A 138 3.61 22.47 9.26
N GLY A 139 4.95 22.39 9.22
CA GLY A 139 5.81 22.27 10.41
C GLY A 139 5.93 20.84 10.97
N ARG A 140 5.28 19.84 10.37
CA ARG A 140 5.29 18.43 10.81
C ARG A 140 6.52 17.68 10.28
N LYS A 141 7.71 18.25 10.49
CA LYS A 141 8.98 17.85 9.84
C LYS A 141 9.33 16.37 10.02
N LEU A 142 9.11 15.80 11.21
CA LEU A 142 9.41 14.39 11.47
C LEU A 142 8.53 13.45 10.63
N VAL A 143 7.21 13.68 10.63
CA VAL A 143 6.25 12.88 9.85
C VAL A 143 6.49 13.05 8.35
N ALA A 144 6.82 14.26 7.92
CA ALA A 144 7.17 14.57 6.54
C ALA A 144 8.46 13.89 6.09
N GLY A 145 9.53 13.94 6.90
CA GLY A 145 10.79 13.27 6.60
C GLY A 145 10.61 11.75 6.49
N ALA A 146 9.89 11.15 7.44
CA ALA A 146 9.55 9.73 7.41
C ALA A 146 8.75 9.35 6.15
N GLY A 147 7.81 10.20 5.73
CA GLY A 147 7.00 9.96 4.53
C GLY A 147 7.76 10.10 3.23
N MET A 148 8.72 11.03 3.18
CA MET A 148 9.63 11.15 2.05
C MET A 148 10.50 9.90 1.91
N VAL A 149 11.05 9.40 3.02
CA VAL A 149 11.83 8.15 3.02
C VAL A 149 10.93 6.98 2.64
N ALA A 150 9.76 6.85 3.25
CA ALA A 150 8.86 5.73 3.00
C ALA A 150 8.30 5.71 1.58
N GLY A 151 8.16 6.87 0.95
CA GLY A 151 7.74 6.98 -0.43
C GLY A 151 8.87 6.75 -1.42
N LEU A 152 9.99 7.44 -1.27
CA LEU A 152 11.06 7.44 -2.27
C LEU A 152 12.00 6.24 -2.16
N LEU A 153 12.32 5.76 -0.96
CA LEU A 153 13.32 4.70 -0.81
C LEU A 153 12.90 3.40 -1.50
N PRO A 154 11.69 2.84 -1.28
CA PRO A 154 11.27 1.62 -1.99
C PRO A 154 11.18 1.84 -3.51
N ALA A 155 10.66 3.00 -3.93
CA ALA A 155 10.50 3.34 -5.35
C ALA A 155 11.86 3.42 -6.08
N LEU A 156 12.87 4.05 -5.45
CA LEU A 156 14.21 4.16 -6.01
C LEU A 156 14.93 2.81 -6.04
N LEU A 157 14.77 1.98 -5.01
CA LEU A 157 15.36 0.64 -5.00
C LEU A 157 14.76 -0.25 -6.08
N LEU A 158 13.45 -0.16 -6.33
CA LEU A 158 12.78 -0.85 -7.44
C LEU A 158 13.27 -0.32 -8.80
N ALA A 159 13.19 0.99 -9.02
CA ALA A 159 13.58 1.60 -10.30
C ALA A 159 15.07 1.38 -10.66
N SER A 160 15.92 1.15 -9.66
CA SER A 160 17.34 0.84 -9.85
C SER A 160 17.67 -0.67 -9.81
N ASN A 161 16.65 -1.55 -9.77
CA ASN A 161 16.78 -3.01 -9.68
C ASN A 161 17.54 -3.52 -8.43
N HIS A 162 17.63 -2.72 -7.37
CA HIS A 162 18.16 -3.16 -6.07
C HIS A 162 17.11 -3.86 -5.20
N LEU A 163 15.84 -3.73 -5.55
CA LEU A 163 14.71 -4.45 -4.97
C LEU A 163 13.93 -5.12 -6.11
N ALA A 164 13.40 -6.32 -5.85
CA ALA A 164 12.51 -7.02 -6.77
C ALA A 164 11.19 -7.33 -6.04
N MET A 165 10.05 -7.30 -6.74
CA MET A 165 8.72 -7.53 -6.15
C MET A 165 8.40 -9.01 -5.85
N ASN A 166 9.42 -9.79 -5.51
CA ASN A 166 9.24 -11.07 -4.84
C ASN A 166 8.71 -10.85 -3.41
N LEU A 167 8.35 -11.93 -2.71
CA LEU A 167 7.78 -11.86 -1.37
C LEU A 167 8.61 -11.00 -0.40
N HIS A 168 9.94 -11.17 -0.41
CA HIS A 168 10.82 -10.42 0.47
C HIS A 168 10.82 -8.92 0.13
N GLY A 169 10.96 -8.57 -1.15
CA GLY A 169 10.95 -7.18 -1.56
C GLY A 169 9.60 -6.49 -1.34
N ALA A 170 8.49 -7.22 -1.56
CA ALA A 170 7.16 -6.74 -1.22
C ALA A 170 7.01 -6.46 0.29
N LEU A 171 7.51 -7.37 1.15
CA LEU A 171 7.50 -7.16 2.61
C LEU A 171 8.28 -5.91 3.03
N VAL A 172 9.46 -5.70 2.43
CA VAL A 172 10.28 -4.50 2.71
C VAL A 172 9.57 -3.24 2.23
N ALA A 173 9.13 -3.20 0.97
CA ALA A 173 8.49 -2.03 0.37
C ALA A 173 7.20 -1.64 1.11
N TYR A 174 6.28 -2.60 1.26
CA TYR A 174 5.02 -2.34 1.95
C TYR A 174 5.21 -2.13 3.44
N GLY A 175 6.14 -2.84 4.09
CA GLY A 175 6.44 -2.65 5.51
C GLY A 175 6.87 -1.21 5.81
N VAL A 176 7.78 -0.66 5.01
CA VAL A 176 8.22 0.75 5.15
C VAL A 176 7.06 1.73 4.93
N GLN A 177 6.22 1.50 3.91
CA GLN A 177 5.05 2.35 3.64
C GLN A 177 4.00 2.27 4.77
N LEU A 178 3.72 1.08 5.28
CA LEU A 178 2.78 0.85 6.39
C LEU A 178 3.27 1.50 7.69
N LEU A 179 4.57 1.44 7.98
CA LEU A 179 5.15 2.12 9.13
C LEU A 179 4.91 3.63 9.08
N TRP A 180 5.06 4.26 7.91
CA TRP A 180 4.75 5.67 7.78
C TRP A 180 3.26 5.97 7.98
N VAL A 181 2.37 5.12 7.45
CA VAL A 181 0.93 5.27 7.67
C VAL A 181 0.58 5.23 9.16
N ILE A 182 1.18 4.32 9.93
CA ILE A 182 1.02 4.23 11.39
C ILE A 182 1.52 5.52 12.05
N VAL A 183 2.73 5.97 11.72
CA VAL A 183 3.33 7.20 12.26
C VAL A 183 2.44 8.42 11.96
N LEU A 184 1.95 8.53 10.73
CA LEU A 184 1.07 9.63 10.32
C LEU A 184 -0.25 9.61 11.09
N GLY A 185 -0.89 8.44 11.22
CA GLY A 185 -2.11 8.27 11.98
C GLY A 185 -1.92 8.64 13.45
N ALA A 186 -0.88 8.08 14.09
CA ALA A 186 -0.55 8.36 15.49
C ALA A 186 -0.22 9.84 15.72
N ALA A 187 0.56 10.48 14.85
CA ALA A 187 0.89 11.90 14.97
C ALA A 187 -0.31 12.83 14.67
N SER A 188 -1.37 12.33 14.06
CA SER A 188 -2.58 13.11 13.74
C SER A 188 -3.67 12.97 14.82
N ALA A 189 -3.54 12.01 15.76
CA ALA A 189 -4.50 11.80 16.84
C ALA A 189 -4.44 12.86 17.98
N PRO A 190 -3.27 13.32 18.47
CA PRO A 190 -3.17 14.33 19.53
C PRO A 190 -3.67 15.73 19.11
N LEU A 191 -3.52 16.08 17.83
CA LEU A 191 -3.89 17.39 17.27
C LEU A 191 -5.41 17.62 17.17
N LEU A 192 -6.22 16.65 17.60
CA LEU A 192 -7.68 16.72 17.56
C LEU A 192 -8.31 16.65 18.97
N GLY A 193 -7.51 16.65 20.04
CA GLY A 193 -7.99 16.78 21.42
C GLY A 193 -8.76 18.09 21.67
N PRO A 194 -9.59 18.19 22.73
CA PRO A 194 -10.48 19.33 22.98
C PRO A 194 -9.82 20.71 23.23
N GLY A 195 -8.51 20.87 23.00
CA GLY A 195 -7.76 22.11 23.30
C GLY A 195 -6.76 22.57 22.24
N GLY A 196 -6.88 22.11 20.98
CA GLY A 196 -5.99 22.55 19.90
C GLY A 196 -6.52 23.76 19.13
N PHE A 197 -6.41 24.96 19.73
CA PHE A 197 -6.38 26.27 19.06
C PHE A 197 -5.35 27.14 19.77
#